data_AF-A0A955JT50-F1
#
_entry.id   AF-A0A955JT50-F1
#
_cell.length_a   1.000
_cell.length_b   1.000
_cell.length_c   1.000
_cell.angle_alpha   90.00
_cell.angle_beta   90.00
_cell.angle_gamma   90.00
#
_symmetry.space_group_name_H-M   'P 1'
#
loop_
_entity.id
_entity.type
_entity.pdbx_description
1 polymer ?
#
loop_
_entity_poly.entity_id
_entity_poly.type
_entity_poly.pdbx_seq_one_letter_code
_entity_poly.pdbx_strand_id
1 'polypeptide(L)'
;STDPPVWDDPQTMFVGSIDGSITGGTGAGPDAPPVAKAARAYGRNASAVTGIDAGWIAQQLYNGNPVIMFGAFSRTGTITWKTPSGDTRIMNLTGHATTVTGVKGEPSNPIGFWVNDPLRGASYWTTAQVNANIALDPDRQAVVIY
;
A
#
# COMPACT_ATOMS: atom_id res chain seq x y z
N SER A 1 -16.15 -21.91 14.72
CA SER A 1 -15.47 -20.65 14.35
C SER A 1 -14.00 -20.97 14.18
N THR A 2 -13.40 -20.73 13.01
CA THR A 2 -11.93 -20.83 12.91
C THR A 2 -11.35 -19.54 13.47
N ASP A 3 -10.41 -19.67 14.39
CA ASP A 3 -9.58 -18.56 14.87
C ASP A 3 -8.13 -18.92 14.52
N PRO A 4 -7.52 -18.28 13.51
CA PRO A 4 -8.03 -17.14 12.74
C PRO A 4 -9.16 -17.49 11.76
N PRO A 5 -9.98 -16.51 11.33
CA PRO A 5 -10.90 -16.67 10.20
C PRO A 5 -10.15 -17.04 8.91
N VAL A 6 -10.85 -17.65 7.94
CA VAL A 6 -10.29 -17.96 6.62
C VAL A 6 -10.90 -17.05 5.56
N TRP A 7 -10.09 -16.17 4.95
CA TRP A 7 -10.47 -15.29 3.83
C TRP A 7 -9.47 -15.42 2.68
N ASP A 8 -9.83 -14.95 1.48
CA ASP A 8 -8.94 -14.97 0.31
C ASP A 8 -7.59 -14.24 0.53
N ASP A 9 -6.65 -14.47 -0.38
CA ASP A 9 -5.30 -13.90 -0.30
C ASP A 9 -5.24 -12.52 -1.00
N PRO A 10 -4.97 -11.42 -0.25
CA PRO A 10 -4.87 -10.07 -0.81
C PRO A 10 -3.70 -9.93 -1.80
N GLN A 11 -2.69 -10.80 -1.73
CA GLN A 11 -1.59 -10.83 -2.72
C GLN A 11 -2.04 -11.33 -4.10
N THR A 12 -3.25 -11.89 -4.22
CA THR A 12 -3.76 -12.47 -5.47
C THR A 12 -5.01 -11.77 -6.00
N MET A 13 -5.82 -11.18 -5.13
CA MET A 13 -7.09 -10.53 -5.47
C MET A 13 -7.54 -9.53 -4.39
N PHE A 14 -8.61 -8.78 -4.67
CA PHE A 14 -9.36 -8.07 -3.63
C PHE A 14 -10.07 -9.11 -2.74
N VAL A 15 -10.06 -8.92 -1.42
CA VAL A 15 -10.66 -9.88 -0.47
C VAL A 15 -12.06 -9.39 -0.05
N GLY A 16 -13.09 -10.20 -0.24
CA GLY A 16 -14.47 -9.83 0.13
C GLY A 16 -15.10 -8.78 -0.79
N SER A 17 -15.93 -7.89 -0.24
CA SER A 17 -16.69 -6.90 -1.01
C SER A 17 -15.94 -5.58 -1.19
N ILE A 18 -15.99 -5.00 -2.40
CA ILE A 18 -15.43 -3.66 -2.67
C ILE A 18 -16.17 -2.53 -1.97
N ASP A 19 -17.47 -2.73 -1.67
CA ASP A 19 -18.29 -1.84 -0.84
C ASP A 19 -18.22 -2.22 0.65
N GLY A 20 -17.33 -3.17 1.00
CA GLY A 20 -17.14 -3.67 2.34
C GLY A 20 -16.25 -2.80 3.22
N SER A 21 -15.94 -3.32 4.41
CA SER A 21 -15.07 -2.66 5.39
C SER A 21 -14.21 -3.69 6.11
N ILE A 22 -12.92 -3.38 6.28
CA ILE A 22 -11.98 -4.22 7.06
C ILE A 22 -12.46 -4.29 8.51
N THR A 23 -12.76 -3.14 9.11
CA THR A 23 -13.33 -3.05 10.47
C THR A 23 -14.66 -3.79 10.61
N GLY A 24 -15.49 -3.76 9.56
CA GLY A 24 -16.77 -4.48 9.51
C GLY A 24 -16.64 -5.98 9.22
N GLY A 25 -15.45 -6.48 8.90
CA GLY A 25 -15.26 -7.89 8.58
C GLY A 25 -15.82 -8.33 7.21
N THR A 26 -16.08 -7.40 6.29
CA THR A 26 -16.80 -7.68 5.02
C THR A 26 -15.97 -7.50 3.76
N GLY A 27 -14.81 -6.86 3.85
CA GLY A 27 -13.90 -6.69 2.74
C GLY A 27 -12.54 -6.15 3.18
N ALA A 28 -11.51 -6.48 2.42
CA ALA A 28 -10.16 -5.98 2.57
C ALA A 28 -9.52 -5.75 1.19
N GLY A 29 -8.64 -4.76 1.11
CA GLY A 29 -8.03 -4.38 -0.15
C GLY A 29 -7.17 -5.49 -0.74
N PRO A 30 -6.89 -5.43 -2.06
CA PRO A 30 -5.78 -6.18 -2.57
C PRO A 30 -4.48 -5.55 -2.06
N ASP A 31 -3.45 -6.36 -1.98
CA ASP A 31 -2.08 -5.90 -1.80
C ASP A 31 -1.51 -5.36 -3.13
N ALA A 32 -0.22 -5.02 -3.17
CA ALA A 32 0.43 -4.44 -4.33
C ALA A 32 0.37 -5.30 -5.61
N PRO A 33 0.49 -6.65 -5.59
CA PRO A 33 0.56 -7.43 -6.83
C PRO A 33 -0.70 -7.36 -7.70
N PRO A 34 -1.94 -7.48 -7.17
CA PRO A 34 -3.14 -7.30 -7.98
C PRO A 34 -3.29 -5.88 -8.53
N VAL A 35 -2.83 -4.86 -7.80
CA VAL A 35 -2.83 -3.46 -8.29
C VAL A 35 -1.85 -3.29 -9.45
N ALA A 36 -0.64 -3.85 -9.36
CA ALA A 36 0.31 -3.83 -10.47
C ALA A 36 -0.23 -4.59 -11.69
N LYS A 37 -0.92 -5.73 -11.47
CA LYS A 37 -1.60 -6.48 -12.54
C LYS A 37 -2.68 -5.64 -13.22
N ALA A 38 -3.49 -4.90 -12.45
CA ALA A 38 -4.48 -3.99 -13.01
C ALA A 38 -3.82 -2.88 -13.84
N ALA A 39 -2.77 -2.22 -13.34
CA ALA A 39 -2.06 -1.20 -14.09
C ALA A 39 -1.53 -1.71 -15.45
N ARG A 40 -0.99 -2.93 -15.48
CA ARG A 40 -0.58 -3.60 -16.74
C ARG A 40 -1.74 -3.88 -17.68
N ALA A 41 -2.89 -4.28 -17.16
CA ALA A 41 -4.10 -4.47 -17.97
C ALA A 41 -4.59 -3.14 -18.61
N TYR A 42 -4.30 -2.00 -17.98
CA TYR A 42 -4.55 -0.66 -18.53
C TYR A 42 -3.40 -0.12 -19.42
N GLY A 43 -2.44 -0.95 -19.81
CA GLY A 43 -1.37 -0.58 -20.74
C GLY A 43 -0.23 0.23 -20.13
N ARG A 44 -0.04 0.19 -18.80
CA ARG A 44 1.11 0.79 -18.11
C ARG A 44 2.06 -0.30 -17.64
N ASN A 45 3.39 -0.11 -17.75
CA ASN A 45 4.26 -1.03 -17.04
C ASN A 45 4.17 -0.71 -15.55
N ALA A 46 4.13 -1.76 -14.74
CA ALA A 46 4.07 -1.62 -13.31
C ALA A 46 4.65 -2.86 -12.63
N SER A 47 5.26 -2.65 -11.48
CA SER A 47 5.79 -3.71 -10.63
C SER A 47 5.39 -3.49 -9.18
N ALA A 48 5.04 -4.58 -8.50
CA ALA A 48 4.84 -4.59 -7.05
C ALA A 48 6.19 -4.84 -6.35
N VAL A 49 6.43 -4.13 -5.26
CA VAL A 49 7.68 -4.18 -4.49
C VAL A 49 7.33 -4.16 -3.01
N THR A 50 8.06 -4.93 -2.20
CA THR A 50 7.94 -4.97 -0.73
C THR A 50 9.24 -4.51 -0.07
N GLY A 51 9.19 -4.26 1.23
CA GLY A 51 10.36 -3.80 1.98
C GLY A 51 10.83 -2.40 1.59
N ILE A 52 9.94 -1.57 1.05
CA ILE A 52 10.30 -0.22 0.60
C ILE A 52 10.59 0.73 1.77
N ASP A 53 11.37 1.77 1.48
CA ASP A 53 11.58 2.92 2.34
C ASP A 53 11.43 4.23 1.56
N ALA A 54 11.49 5.38 2.25
CA ALA A 54 11.38 6.68 1.61
C ALA A 54 12.52 6.96 0.60
N GLY A 55 13.72 6.43 0.80
CA GLY A 55 14.83 6.61 -0.14
C GLY A 55 14.58 5.88 -1.46
N TRP A 56 14.03 4.65 -1.39
CA TRP A 56 13.58 3.91 -2.55
C TRP A 56 12.46 4.65 -3.30
N ILE A 57 11.45 5.18 -2.60
CA ILE A 57 10.38 5.97 -3.23
C ILE A 57 10.97 7.20 -3.93
N ALA A 58 11.88 7.92 -3.26
CA ALA A 58 12.55 9.08 -3.83
C ALA A 58 13.31 8.72 -5.12
N GLN A 59 14.05 7.61 -5.12
CA GLN A 59 14.76 7.14 -6.31
C GLN A 59 13.82 6.88 -7.48
N GLN A 60 12.65 6.28 -7.24
CA GLN A 60 11.66 6.07 -8.31
C GLN A 60 11.15 7.39 -8.89
N LEU A 61 10.88 8.38 -8.03
CA LEU A 61 10.41 9.69 -8.47
C LEU A 61 11.46 10.44 -9.29
N TYR A 62 12.75 10.33 -8.94
CA TYR A 62 13.86 10.85 -9.76
C TYR A 62 13.96 10.16 -11.11
N ASN A 63 13.59 8.88 -11.19
CA ASN A 63 13.52 8.14 -12.45
C ASN A 63 12.27 8.48 -13.29
N GLY A 64 11.42 9.40 -12.82
CA GLY A 64 10.17 9.77 -13.48
C GLY A 64 9.00 8.82 -13.21
N ASN A 65 9.15 7.92 -12.25
CA ASN A 65 8.17 6.87 -11.96
C ASN A 65 7.32 7.27 -10.74
N PRO A 66 6.00 7.50 -10.88
CA PRO A 66 5.13 7.65 -9.73
C PRO A 66 4.98 6.33 -8.97
N VAL A 67 4.71 6.43 -7.66
CA VAL A 67 4.63 5.28 -6.76
C VAL A 67 3.30 5.28 -6.01
N ILE A 68 2.56 4.17 -6.05
CA ILE A 68 1.46 3.91 -5.13
C ILE A 68 2.05 3.23 -3.91
N MET A 69 2.01 3.85 -2.73
CA MET A 69 2.49 3.26 -1.48
C MET A 69 1.32 2.83 -0.60
N PHE A 70 1.51 1.73 0.13
CA PHE A 70 0.54 1.18 1.06
C PHE A 70 0.94 1.50 2.50
N GLY A 71 -0.07 1.78 3.32
CA GLY A 71 0.06 2.15 4.72
C GLY A 71 -1.31 2.15 5.37
N ALA A 72 -1.61 3.17 6.18
CA ALA A 72 -2.94 3.32 6.78
C ALA A 72 -3.34 4.80 6.88
N PHE A 73 -4.65 5.10 6.82
CA PHE A 73 -5.13 6.48 6.98
C PHE A 73 -5.28 6.90 8.45
N SER A 74 -5.13 5.95 9.39
CA SER A 74 -5.07 6.17 10.84
C SER A 74 -4.23 5.08 11.53
N ARG A 75 -3.79 5.32 12.77
CA ARG A 75 -3.07 4.31 13.55
C ARG A 75 -4.06 3.48 14.36
N THR A 76 -4.51 2.37 13.79
CA THR A 76 -5.43 1.41 14.44
C THR A 76 -4.76 0.04 14.61
N GLY A 77 -5.49 -0.88 15.27
CA GLY A 77 -5.09 -2.29 15.34
C GLY A 77 -5.06 -2.98 13.97
N THR A 78 -4.71 -4.25 14.00
CA THR A 78 -4.67 -5.12 12.82
C THR A 78 -5.75 -6.20 12.90
N ILE A 79 -6.10 -6.75 11.75
CA ILE A 79 -6.82 -8.02 11.61
C ILE A 79 -5.85 -9.07 11.09
N THR A 80 -6.06 -10.33 11.48
CA THR A 80 -5.28 -11.48 11.02
C THR A 80 -6.22 -12.57 10.54
N TRP A 81 -5.90 -13.19 9.40
CA TRP A 81 -6.65 -14.33 8.86
C TRP A 81 -5.72 -15.35 8.21
N LYS A 82 -6.26 -16.54 7.97
CA LYS A 82 -5.63 -17.58 7.15
C LYS A 82 -6.15 -17.52 5.72
N THR A 83 -5.28 -17.70 4.74
CA THR A 83 -5.70 -17.90 3.35
C THR A 83 -6.14 -19.35 3.12
N PRO A 84 -6.87 -19.68 2.04
CA PRO A 84 -7.13 -21.06 1.67
C PRO A 84 -5.85 -21.89 1.44
N SER A 85 -4.72 -21.25 1.08
CA SER A 85 -3.40 -21.90 0.98
C SER A 85 -2.72 -22.15 2.33
N GLY A 86 -3.26 -21.60 3.43
CA GLY A 86 -2.73 -21.75 4.79
C GLY A 86 -1.80 -20.62 5.25
N ASP A 87 -1.52 -19.65 4.39
CA ASP A 87 -0.71 -18.46 4.71
C ASP A 87 -1.42 -17.59 5.75
N THR A 88 -0.65 -16.93 6.62
CA THR A 88 -1.19 -15.94 7.54
C THR A 88 -1.08 -14.55 6.93
N ARG A 89 -2.18 -13.82 6.87
CA ARG A 89 -2.21 -12.42 6.44
C ARG A 89 -2.53 -11.51 7.61
N ILE A 90 -1.85 -10.37 7.66
CA ILE A 90 -2.03 -9.32 8.65
C ILE A 90 -2.28 -8.03 7.88
N MET A 91 -3.33 -7.30 8.24
CA MET A 91 -3.62 -6.01 7.63
C MET A 91 -4.05 -5.00 8.69
N ASN A 92 -3.70 -3.74 8.48
CA ASN A 92 -4.21 -2.66 9.32
C ASN A 92 -5.73 -2.51 9.11
N LEU A 93 -6.51 -2.34 10.19
CA LEU A 93 -7.96 -2.12 10.11
C LEU A 93 -8.33 -0.87 9.29
N THR A 94 -7.40 0.07 9.15
CA THR A 94 -7.52 1.26 8.32
C THR A 94 -6.47 1.31 7.21
N GLY A 95 -6.12 0.12 6.69
CA GLY A 95 -5.23 -0.06 5.54
C GLY A 95 -5.62 0.86 4.38
N HIS A 96 -4.63 1.49 3.76
CA HIS A 96 -4.84 2.56 2.81
C HIS A 96 -3.73 2.60 1.76
N ALA A 97 -4.05 3.06 0.55
CA ALA A 97 -3.09 3.28 -0.52
C ALA A 97 -3.13 4.75 -0.97
N THR A 98 -1.95 5.33 -1.21
CA THR A 98 -1.79 6.72 -1.66
C THR A 98 -0.77 6.80 -2.79
N THR A 99 -0.89 7.81 -3.66
CA THR A 99 0.02 7.98 -4.80
C THR A 99 1.01 9.10 -4.54
N VAL A 100 2.30 8.80 -4.58
CA VAL A 100 3.40 9.75 -4.48
C VAL A 100 3.83 10.18 -5.87
N THR A 101 3.92 11.49 -6.09
CA THR A 101 4.13 12.08 -7.43
C THR A 101 5.29 13.08 -7.50
N GLY A 102 5.91 13.39 -6.36
CA GLY A 102 7.09 14.25 -6.32
C GLY A 102 7.85 14.11 -5.02
N VAL A 103 9.11 14.55 -5.03
CA VAL A 103 10.02 14.51 -3.89
C VAL A 103 10.80 15.82 -3.78
N LYS A 104 11.00 16.29 -2.56
CA LYS A 104 11.93 17.36 -2.21
C LYS A 104 13.16 16.75 -1.55
N GLY A 105 14.35 17.14 -2.01
CA GLY A 105 15.62 16.57 -1.57
C GLY A 105 16.12 15.46 -2.50
N GLU A 106 17.30 14.92 -2.22
CA GLU A 106 17.96 13.88 -3.01
C GLU A 106 17.48 12.47 -2.61
N PRO A 107 17.58 11.44 -3.48
CA PRO A 107 17.20 10.08 -3.12
C PRO A 107 17.91 9.53 -1.89
N SER A 108 19.18 9.91 -1.68
CA SER A 108 19.97 9.51 -0.51
C SER A 108 19.62 10.29 0.77
N ASN A 109 18.90 11.41 0.65
CA ASN A 109 18.49 12.24 1.77
C ASN A 109 17.19 13.02 1.43
N PRO A 110 16.04 12.32 1.26
CA PRO A 110 14.80 12.98 0.93
C PRO A 110 14.31 13.79 2.14
N ILE A 111 13.73 14.96 1.87
CA ILE A 111 13.17 15.87 2.87
C ILE A 111 11.66 15.65 2.99
N GLY A 112 10.98 15.39 1.88
CA GLY A 112 9.56 15.08 1.87
C GLY A 112 8.99 14.88 0.47
N PHE A 113 7.69 14.68 0.40
CA PHE A 113 7.01 14.08 -0.75
C PHE A 113 5.66 14.75 -0.98
N TRP A 114 5.27 14.86 -2.26
CA TRP A 114 3.91 15.22 -2.64
C TRP A 114 3.07 13.96 -2.81
N VAL A 115 2.07 13.81 -1.96
CA VAL A 115 1.20 12.63 -1.82
C VAL A 115 -0.23 13.00 -2.19
N ASN A 116 -0.81 12.26 -3.13
CA ASN A 116 -2.22 12.30 -3.48
C ASN A 116 -2.95 11.19 -2.70
N ASP A 117 -3.76 11.60 -1.72
CA ASP A 117 -4.60 10.71 -0.91
C ASP A 117 -6.02 10.71 -1.49
N PRO A 118 -6.57 9.55 -1.90
CA PRO A 118 -7.93 9.49 -2.46
C PRO A 118 -9.02 9.93 -1.48
N LEU A 119 -8.75 9.99 -0.16
CA LEU A 119 -9.69 10.48 0.85
C LEU A 119 -9.57 11.98 1.12
N ARG A 120 -8.42 12.59 0.82
CA ARG A 120 -8.07 13.95 1.30
C ARG A 120 -7.49 14.89 0.25
N GLY A 121 -7.19 14.39 -0.95
CA GLY A 121 -6.52 15.13 -2.00
C GLY A 121 -5.01 15.22 -1.83
N ALA A 122 -4.40 16.19 -2.52
CA ALA A 122 -2.96 16.40 -2.53
C ALA A 122 -2.47 17.03 -1.22
N SER A 123 -1.35 16.53 -0.68
CA SER A 123 -0.70 17.07 0.51
C SER A 123 0.81 16.83 0.48
N TYR A 124 1.56 17.55 1.33
CA TYR A 124 2.99 17.38 1.47
C TYR A 124 3.32 16.63 2.76
N TRP A 125 4.07 15.53 2.66
CA TRP A 125 4.48 14.71 3.81
C TRP A 125 6.00 14.77 3.96
N THR A 126 6.48 14.94 5.19
CA THR A 126 7.89 14.77 5.51
C THR A 126 8.34 13.32 5.30
N THR A 127 9.64 13.10 5.12
CA THR A 127 10.24 11.76 5.06
C THR A 127 9.89 10.91 6.28
N ALA A 128 9.87 11.53 7.47
CA ALA A 128 9.46 10.86 8.70
C ALA A 128 8.00 10.38 8.64
N GLN A 129 7.08 11.19 8.08
CA GLN A 129 5.68 10.81 7.91
C GLN A 129 5.50 9.68 6.91
N VAL A 130 6.19 9.70 5.77
CA VAL A 130 6.17 8.60 4.78
C VAL A 130 6.67 7.31 5.42
N ASN A 131 7.86 7.31 6.04
CA ASN A 131 8.40 6.13 6.71
C ASN A 131 7.48 5.61 7.82
N ALA A 132 6.88 6.52 8.59
CA ALA A 132 5.95 6.18 9.64
C ALA A 132 4.63 5.60 9.11
N ASN A 133 4.21 5.99 7.91
CA ASN A 133 2.98 5.52 7.27
C ASN A 133 3.15 4.13 6.63
N ILE A 134 4.20 3.94 5.83
CA ILE A 134 4.47 2.65 5.18
C ILE A 134 4.80 1.56 6.20
N ALA A 135 5.31 1.92 7.38
CA ALA A 135 5.52 0.98 8.48
C ALA A 135 4.21 0.48 9.14
N LEU A 136 3.05 1.06 8.80
CA LEU A 136 1.73 0.56 9.24
C LEU A 136 1.23 -0.59 8.36
N ASP A 137 1.87 -0.81 7.21
CA ASP A 137 1.69 -1.98 6.35
C ASP A 137 2.80 -3.01 6.67
N PRO A 138 2.45 -4.27 7.03
CA PRO A 138 3.44 -5.27 7.43
C PRO A 138 4.49 -5.61 6.35
N ASP A 139 4.10 -5.52 5.07
CA ASP A 139 4.97 -5.87 3.96
C ASP A 139 5.79 -4.67 3.45
N ARG A 140 5.46 -3.45 3.91
CA ARG A 140 5.98 -2.18 3.39
C ARG A 140 5.94 -2.20 1.86
N GLN A 141 4.75 -2.33 1.32
CA GLN A 141 4.56 -2.58 -0.10
C GLN A 141 4.24 -1.32 -0.91
N ALA A 142 4.56 -1.38 -2.20
CA ALA A 142 4.27 -0.34 -3.17
C ALA A 142 4.09 -0.90 -4.58
N VAL A 143 3.50 -0.09 -5.45
CA VAL A 143 3.47 -0.29 -6.89
C VAL A 143 4.19 0.88 -7.54
N VAL A 144 5.21 0.59 -8.34
CA VAL A 144 5.88 1.58 -9.19
C VAL A 144 5.34 1.46 -10.62
N ILE A 145 5.10 2.59 -11.28
CA ILE A 145 4.55 2.68 -12.64
C ILE A 145 5.59 3.31 -13.57
N TYR A 146 5.85 2.72 -14.74
CA TYR A 146 6.90 3.13 -15.69
C TYR A 146 6.63 2.68 -17.14
#